data_AF-A0A1U8D371-F1
#
_entry.id   AF-A0A1U8D371-F1
#
_cell.length_a   1.000
_cell.length_b   1.000
_cell.length_c   1.000
_cell.angle_alpha   90.00
_cell.angle_beta   90.00
_cell.angle_gamma   90.00
#
_symmetry.space_group_name_H-M   'P 1'
#
loop_
_entity.id
_entity.type
_entity.pdbx_description
1 polymer ?
#
loop_
_entity_poly.entity_id
_entity_poly.type
_entity_poly.pdbx_seq_one_letter_code
_entity_poly.pdbx_strand_id
1 'polypeptide(L)'
;MITVKFVEDTCRLALVYCSLIKARARELSTGQKDQGQAANMLCVVVNNMEQLRLIIDKLPAQLAWEALEQRVGAVLEQGQLQNTLHAQLQGALAGLGYEIRTGVQTLAEQLEVGIATHIQKLIGVKESVLPEDAILPLMKFLEVKLCYMNTNLVQENFSSLLTLLWTHTLTVLVEVASSQRSSSLASSRLKAALQNLEICFHAEGCGLSPEALHTATFQALQRDLDLQAASSRELIQKYFCSRIQQQAETTSEQLGAVTIKASYRASEQKLRVELLSASSLLPLDSNGSSDPFVQLTLEPRHEFPELAPRETQKHKKELHPLFDETFEFLVPAEPCQKDWACLLLTVLDHDTLGADDLEGEAFLPLCSVPGLTGCEEPGEAPQTRLPLTYPAPNGDPILQLLDIRKGDREAQAFVKLRRQRAKQASQHASHPAR
;
A
#
# COMPACT_ATOMS: atom_id res chain seq x y z
N MET A 1 11.15 49.19 35.00
CA MET A 1 9.72 48.93 35.27
C MET A 1 8.82 49.31 34.09
N ILE A 2 8.95 50.51 33.50
CA ILE A 2 8.14 50.94 32.32
C ILE A 2 8.29 49.98 31.13
N THR A 3 9.51 49.61 30.75
CA THR A 3 9.74 48.70 29.60
C THR A 3 9.16 47.30 29.82
N VAL A 4 9.20 46.77 31.05
CA VAL A 4 8.62 45.47 31.39
C VAL A 4 7.11 45.48 31.18
N LYS A 5 6.44 46.49 31.75
CA LYS A 5 5.00 46.65 31.62
C LYS A 5 4.58 46.92 30.18
N PHE A 6 5.35 47.71 29.43
CA PHE A 6 5.12 47.94 28.01
C PHE A 6 5.20 46.64 27.19
N VAL A 7 6.22 45.81 27.42
CA VAL A 7 6.37 44.51 26.73
C VAL A 7 5.23 43.57 27.10
N GLU A 8 4.86 43.50 28.38
CA GLU A 8 3.72 42.72 28.87
C GLU A 8 2.40 43.14 28.20
N ASP A 9 2.09 44.44 28.22
CA ASP A 9 0.88 44.99 27.61
C ASP A 9 0.87 44.76 26.10
N THR A 10 2.00 44.95 25.41
CA THR A 10 2.13 44.73 23.96
C THR A 10 1.92 43.27 23.59
N CYS A 11 2.53 42.34 24.33
CA CYS A 11 2.36 40.90 24.14
C CYS A 11 0.91 40.47 24.38
N ARG A 12 0.27 40.98 25.43
CA ARG A 12 -1.13 40.71 25.75
C ARG A 12 -2.07 41.25 24.67
N LEU A 13 -1.85 42.48 24.21
CA LEU A 13 -2.63 43.08 23.13
C LEU A 13 -2.50 42.29 21.82
N ALA A 14 -1.30 41.77 21.52
CA ALA A 14 -1.08 40.95 20.34
C ALA A 14 -1.93 39.67 20.36
N LEU A 15 -1.96 38.96 21.50
CA LEU A 15 -2.78 37.76 21.67
C LEU A 15 -4.29 38.07 21.60
N VAL A 16 -4.72 39.19 22.20
CA VAL A 16 -6.12 39.64 22.12
C VAL A 16 -6.49 39.95 20.67
N TYR A 17 -5.64 40.66 19.93
CA TYR A 17 -5.86 40.95 18.51
C TYR A 17 -6.05 39.66 17.68
N CYS A 18 -5.19 38.65 17.88
CA CYS A 18 -5.33 37.34 17.23
C CYS A 18 -6.68 36.69 17.51
N SER A 19 -7.13 36.71 18.77
CA SER A 19 -8.44 36.16 19.15
C SER A 19 -9.60 36.88 18.46
N LEU A 20 -9.53 38.22 18.35
CA LEU A 20 -10.56 39.05 17.74
C LEU A 20 -10.63 38.84 16.23
N ILE A 21 -9.48 38.85 15.54
CA ILE A 21 -9.45 38.70 14.08
C ILE A 21 -9.88 37.28 13.67
N LYS A 22 -9.55 36.24 14.46
CA LYS A 22 -10.00 34.87 14.24
C LYS A 22 -11.49 34.70 14.48
N ALA A 23 -12.03 35.32 15.55
CA ALA A 23 -13.47 35.33 15.80
C ALA A 23 -14.22 36.01 14.65
N ARG A 24 -13.72 37.16 14.19
CA ARG A 24 -14.30 37.90 13.07
C ARG A 24 -14.25 37.09 11.76
N ALA A 25 -13.14 36.40 11.51
CA ALA A 25 -13.02 35.52 10.36
C ALA A 25 -14.08 34.41 10.37
N ARG A 26 -14.28 33.76 11.52
CA ARG A 26 -15.30 32.72 11.70
C ARG A 26 -16.71 33.25 11.45
N GLU A 27 -17.06 34.41 12.00
CA GLU A 27 -18.36 35.05 11.75
C GLU A 27 -18.60 35.27 10.25
N LEU A 28 -17.62 35.84 9.56
CA LEU A 28 -17.72 36.13 8.12
C LEU A 28 -17.78 34.84 7.28
N SER A 29 -17.06 33.78 7.68
CA SER A 29 -17.12 32.47 7.03
C SER A 29 -18.48 31.80 7.18
N THR A 30 -19.12 31.89 8.35
CA THR A 30 -20.46 31.26 8.57
C THR A 30 -21.58 31.90 7.74
N GLY A 31 -21.43 33.16 7.34
CA GLY A 31 -22.40 33.87 6.50
C GLY A 31 -22.22 33.66 4.99
N GLN A 32 -21.13 33.03 4.56
CA GLN A 32 -20.81 32.85 3.14
C GLN A 32 -21.22 31.47 2.61
N LYS A 33 -21.88 31.45 1.46
CA LYS A 33 -22.21 30.21 0.73
C LYS A 33 -21.02 29.62 -0.04
N ASP A 34 -19.98 30.42 -0.28
CA ASP A 34 -18.79 30.03 -1.04
C ASP A 34 -17.62 29.72 -0.08
N GLN A 35 -17.31 28.42 0.07
CA GLN A 35 -16.17 27.94 0.84
C GLN A 35 -14.84 28.56 0.38
N GLY A 36 -14.76 28.96 -0.89
CA GLY A 36 -13.60 29.63 -1.44
C GLY A 36 -13.31 30.99 -0.85
N GLN A 37 -14.32 31.81 -0.62
CA GLN A 37 -14.16 33.14 -0.05
C GLN A 37 -13.82 33.07 1.44
N ALA A 38 -14.38 32.09 2.15
CA ALA A 38 -14.05 31.80 3.54
C ALA A 38 -12.56 31.45 3.71
N ALA A 39 -12.03 30.56 2.85
CA ALA A 39 -10.61 30.21 2.86
C ALA A 39 -9.70 31.42 2.57
N ASN A 40 -10.07 32.27 1.60
CA ASN A 40 -9.30 33.46 1.26
C ASN A 40 -9.19 34.44 2.44
N MET A 41 -10.28 34.65 3.18
CA MET A 41 -10.26 35.50 4.38
C MET A 41 -9.36 34.91 5.48
N LEU A 42 -9.37 33.60 5.65
CA LEU A 42 -8.50 32.91 6.60
C LEU A 42 -7.01 33.04 6.24
N CYS A 43 -6.64 33.06 4.96
CA CYS A 43 -5.26 33.34 4.53
C CYS A 43 -4.79 34.73 4.99
N VAL A 44 -5.64 35.76 4.81
CA VAL A 44 -5.35 37.12 5.28
C VAL A 44 -5.17 37.15 6.79
N VAL A 45 -6.02 36.44 7.52
CA VAL A 45 -5.95 36.35 8.98
C VAL A 45 -4.65 35.69 9.43
N VAL A 46 -4.27 34.56 8.83
CA VAL A 46 -3.01 33.86 9.12
C VAL A 46 -1.80 34.75 8.84
N ASN A 47 -1.77 35.47 7.71
CA ASN A 47 -0.68 36.40 7.40
C ASN A 47 -0.61 37.57 8.38
N ASN A 48 -1.74 38.12 8.78
CA ASN A 48 -1.78 39.20 9.77
C ASN A 48 -1.21 38.74 11.12
N MET A 49 -1.53 37.51 11.54
CA MET A 49 -0.97 36.91 12.76
C MET A 49 0.53 36.66 12.62
N GLU A 50 1.00 36.17 11.47
CA GLU A 50 2.42 35.98 11.18
C GLU A 50 3.19 37.30 11.21
N GLN A 51 2.63 38.35 10.59
CA GLN A 51 3.22 39.68 10.62
C GLN A 51 3.31 40.22 12.05
N LEU A 52 2.28 39.99 12.88
CA LEU A 52 2.30 40.36 14.28
C LEU A 52 3.39 39.59 15.05
N ARG A 53 3.55 38.28 14.79
CA ARG A 53 4.62 37.47 15.37
C ARG A 53 6.00 38.05 15.03
N LEU A 54 6.25 38.43 13.78
CA LEU A 54 7.51 39.04 13.35
C LEU A 54 7.76 40.42 14.00
N ILE A 55 6.72 41.21 14.24
CA ILE A 55 6.84 42.49 14.94
C ILE A 55 7.21 42.25 16.41
N ILE A 56 6.52 41.33 17.08
CA ILE A 56 6.76 40.98 18.48
C ILE A 56 8.18 40.40 18.67
N ASP A 57 8.64 39.55 17.74
CA ASP A 57 9.98 38.96 17.78
C ASP A 57 11.10 40.01 17.67
N LYS A 58 10.85 41.15 17.03
CA LYS A 58 11.81 42.26 16.89
C LYS A 58 11.86 43.20 18.10
N LEU A 59 10.98 43.04 19.10
CA LEU A 59 10.94 43.90 20.28
C LEU A 59 12.28 43.98 21.05
N PRO A 60 13.05 42.89 21.24
CA PRO A 60 14.33 42.97 21.94
C PRO A 60 15.33 43.91 21.27
N ALA A 61 15.41 43.87 19.94
CA ALA A 61 16.28 44.73 19.16
C ALA A 61 15.78 46.19 19.16
N GLN A 62 14.48 46.39 18.95
CA GLN A 62 13.89 47.74 18.89
C GLN A 62 13.97 48.50 20.21
N LEU A 63 13.85 47.80 21.33
CA LEU A 63 13.91 48.38 22.67
C LEU A 63 15.31 48.31 23.29
N ALA A 64 16.32 47.85 22.52
CA ALA A 64 17.71 47.69 22.94
C ALA A 64 17.83 46.98 24.30
N TRP A 65 17.25 45.77 24.42
CA TRP A 65 17.21 45.04 25.67
C TRP A 65 18.59 44.81 26.28
N GLU A 66 19.61 44.51 25.47
CA GLU A 66 21.00 44.37 25.95
C GLU A 66 21.51 45.63 26.65
N ALA A 67 21.25 46.81 26.08
CA ALA A 67 21.63 48.09 26.68
C ALA A 67 20.79 48.39 27.94
N LEU A 68 19.54 47.94 27.99
CA LEU A 68 18.69 48.05 29.19
C LEU A 68 19.19 47.14 30.31
N GLU A 69 19.56 45.90 29.98
CA GLU A 69 20.08 44.90 30.91
C GLU A 69 21.42 45.34 31.50
N GLN A 70 22.33 45.88 30.69
CA GLN A 70 23.60 46.43 31.17
C GLN A 70 23.41 47.58 32.17
N ARG A 71 22.41 48.46 31.96
CA ARG A 71 22.12 49.57 32.88
C ARG A 71 21.44 49.12 34.18
N VAL A 72 20.64 48.07 34.12
CA VAL A 72 19.80 47.62 35.24
C VAL A 72 20.47 46.50 36.05
N GLY A 73 21.43 45.77 35.47
CA GLY A 73 22.21 44.73 36.12
C GLY A 73 23.07 45.20 37.31
N ALA A 74 23.19 46.51 37.53
CA ALA A 74 23.81 47.09 38.73
C ALA A 74 22.84 47.25 39.93
N VAL A 75 21.52 47.11 39.72
CA VAL A 75 20.47 47.43 40.72
C VAL A 75 19.56 46.23 41.02
N LEU A 76 19.41 45.29 40.10
CA LEU A 76 18.60 44.07 40.24
C LEU A 76 19.48 42.83 40.12
N GLU A 77 19.12 41.73 40.80
CA GLU A 77 19.78 40.43 40.64
C GLU A 77 19.83 40.06 39.16
N GLN A 78 21.02 39.70 38.68
CA GLN A 78 21.44 39.61 37.27
C GLN A 78 20.66 38.61 36.38
N GLY A 79 19.52 38.06 36.81
CA GLY A 79 18.70 37.15 36.02
C GLY A 79 17.18 37.36 36.12
N GLN A 80 16.67 38.12 37.09
CA GLN A 80 15.21 38.21 37.29
C GLN A 80 14.50 38.99 36.17
N LEU A 81 15.10 40.09 35.72
CA LEU A 81 14.57 40.92 34.64
C LEU A 81 14.66 40.19 33.29
N GLN A 82 15.80 39.56 33.03
CA GLN A 82 16.05 38.79 31.81
C GLN A 82 15.05 37.63 31.71
N ASN A 83 14.90 36.84 32.77
CA ASN A 83 13.97 35.72 32.81
C ASN A 83 12.52 36.18 32.60
N THR A 84 12.11 37.31 33.19
CA THR A 84 10.73 37.79 33.07
C THR A 84 10.43 38.34 31.67
N LEU A 85 11.27 39.23 31.12
CA LEU A 85 11.07 39.82 29.80
C LEU A 85 11.13 38.75 28.69
N HIS A 86 12.13 37.87 28.75
CA HIS A 86 12.28 36.81 27.76
C HIS A 86 11.18 35.76 27.91
N ALA A 87 10.77 35.37 29.12
CA ALA A 87 9.66 34.41 29.29
C ALA A 87 8.33 34.99 28.77
N GLN A 88 8.04 36.27 29.00
CA GLN A 88 6.84 36.93 28.49
C GLN A 88 6.83 36.97 26.95
N LEU A 89 7.95 37.35 26.34
CA LEU A 89 8.10 37.35 24.89
C LEU A 89 7.96 35.95 24.29
N GLN A 90 8.67 34.96 24.85
CA GLN A 90 8.63 33.58 24.38
C GLN A 90 7.23 32.97 24.55
N GLY A 91 6.54 33.26 25.66
CA GLY A 91 5.15 32.86 25.86
C GLY A 91 4.20 33.48 24.82
N ALA A 92 4.38 34.76 24.50
CA ALA A 92 3.59 35.43 23.48
C ALA A 92 3.87 34.89 22.08
N LEU A 93 5.14 34.70 21.71
CA LEU A 93 5.54 34.11 20.42
C LEU A 93 5.02 32.67 20.27
N ALA A 94 5.09 31.87 21.34
CA ALA A 94 4.53 30.52 21.35
C ALA A 94 3.01 30.53 21.19
N GLY A 95 2.31 31.45 21.87
CA GLY A 95 0.87 31.66 21.73
C GLY A 95 0.47 32.10 20.33
N LEU A 96 1.17 33.07 19.74
CA LEU A 96 0.97 33.51 18.36
C LEU A 96 1.22 32.37 17.37
N GLY A 97 2.31 31.62 17.56
CA GLY A 97 2.61 30.44 16.75
C GLY A 97 1.53 29.36 16.84
N TYR A 98 0.95 29.14 18.03
CA TYR A 98 -0.17 28.23 18.21
C TYR A 98 -1.43 28.70 17.46
N GLU A 99 -1.74 30.00 17.51
CA GLU A 99 -2.88 30.57 16.79
C GLU A 99 -2.71 30.50 15.26
N ILE A 100 -1.50 30.76 14.77
CA ILE A 100 -1.13 30.61 13.36
C ILE A 100 -1.31 29.16 12.91
N ARG A 101 -0.75 28.19 13.63
CA ARG A 101 -0.92 26.76 13.33
C ARG A 101 -2.39 26.34 13.33
N THR A 102 -3.16 26.82 14.30
CA THR A 102 -4.61 26.54 14.35
C THR A 102 -5.34 27.16 13.16
N GLY A 103 -4.96 28.37 12.73
CA GLY A 103 -5.51 29.00 11.53
C GLY A 103 -5.21 28.23 10.25
N VAL A 104 -3.97 27.75 10.11
CA VAL A 104 -3.56 26.87 9.00
C VAL A 104 -4.32 25.53 9.03
N GLN A 105 -4.55 24.96 10.21
CA GLN A 105 -5.34 23.74 10.34
C GLN A 105 -6.80 23.95 9.92
N THR A 106 -7.43 25.05 10.35
CA THR A 106 -8.79 25.40 9.89
C THR A 106 -8.85 25.64 8.38
N LEU A 107 -7.79 26.20 7.77
CA LEU A 107 -7.67 26.30 6.31
C LEU A 107 -7.63 24.90 5.67
N ALA A 108 -6.84 23.98 6.23
CA ALA A 108 -6.74 22.61 5.72
C ALA A 108 -8.10 21.89 5.78
N GLU A 109 -8.81 21.97 6.90
CA GLU A 109 -10.13 21.37 7.12
C GLU A 109 -11.17 21.89 6.10
N GLN A 110 -11.15 23.19 5.76
CA GLN A 110 -12.06 23.75 4.76
C GLN A 110 -11.80 23.19 3.36
N LEU A 111 -10.54 22.98 2.99
CA LEU A 111 -10.16 22.44 1.68
C LEU A 111 -10.42 20.95 1.61
N GLU A 112 -10.18 20.23 2.70
CA GLU A 112 -10.44 18.80 2.82
C GLU A 112 -11.90 18.46 2.48
N VAL A 113 -12.87 19.24 2.97
CA VAL A 113 -14.30 19.02 2.63
C VAL A 113 -14.53 19.09 1.12
N GLY A 114 -13.87 20.04 0.44
CA GLY A 114 -13.90 20.17 -1.01
C GLY A 114 -13.26 18.96 -1.71
N ILE A 115 -12.05 18.60 -1.29
CA ILE A 115 -11.29 17.46 -1.84
C ILE A 115 -12.09 16.17 -1.67
N ALA A 116 -12.60 15.89 -0.47
CA ALA A 116 -13.40 14.70 -0.18
C ALA A 116 -14.66 14.62 -1.03
N THR A 117 -15.36 15.75 -1.20
CA THR A 117 -16.54 15.83 -2.07
C THR A 117 -16.19 15.49 -3.52
N HIS A 118 -15.05 15.97 -4.02
CA HIS A 118 -14.58 15.67 -5.37
C HIS A 118 -14.13 14.22 -5.54
N ILE A 119 -13.45 13.63 -4.55
CA ILE A 119 -13.06 12.21 -4.53
C ILE A 119 -14.30 11.32 -4.52
N GLN A 120 -15.33 11.64 -3.73
CA GLN A 120 -16.59 10.90 -3.73
C GLN A 120 -17.30 10.97 -5.09
N LYS A 121 -17.31 12.16 -5.72
CA LYS A 121 -17.87 12.33 -7.06
C LYS A 121 -17.14 11.52 -8.13
N LEU A 122 -15.81 11.37 -8.00
CA LEU A 122 -14.97 10.60 -8.92
C LEU A 122 -15.39 9.13 -9.02
N ILE A 123 -15.88 8.54 -7.93
CA ILE A 123 -16.43 7.18 -7.92
C ILE A 123 -17.77 7.12 -8.64
N GLY A 124 -18.63 8.12 -8.42
CA GLY A 124 -19.98 8.19 -8.99
C GLY A 124 -20.04 8.62 -10.47
N VAL A 125 -18.91 8.90 -11.12
CA VAL A 125 -18.87 9.26 -12.54
C VAL A 125 -19.33 8.08 -13.40
N LYS A 126 -20.06 8.35 -14.49
CA LYS A 126 -20.48 7.33 -15.47
C LYS A 126 -19.30 6.47 -15.91
N GLU A 127 -19.53 5.16 -16.09
CA GLU A 127 -18.49 4.18 -16.44
C GLU A 127 -17.77 4.50 -17.76
N SER A 128 -18.41 5.24 -18.66
CA SER A 128 -17.87 5.65 -19.95
C SER A 128 -16.70 6.64 -19.87
N VAL A 129 -16.48 7.27 -18.72
CA VAL A 129 -15.40 8.27 -18.54
C VAL A 129 -14.13 7.56 -18.11
N LEU A 130 -13.04 7.85 -18.83
CA LEU A 130 -11.72 7.30 -18.53
C LEU A 130 -11.23 7.77 -17.15
N PRO A 131 -10.41 6.95 -16.45
CA PRO A 131 -9.85 7.32 -15.15
C PRO A 131 -9.10 8.65 -15.14
N GLU A 132 -8.38 8.96 -16.22
CA GLU A 132 -7.61 10.20 -16.39
C GLU A 132 -8.51 11.43 -16.53
N ASP A 133 -9.66 11.30 -17.19
CA ASP A 133 -10.61 12.40 -17.35
C ASP A 133 -11.44 12.63 -16.09
N ALA A 134 -11.68 11.57 -15.30
CA ALA A 134 -12.52 11.63 -14.11
C ALA A 134 -11.92 12.50 -12.99
N ILE A 135 -10.59 12.66 -12.94
CA ILE A 135 -9.92 13.49 -11.92
C ILE A 135 -9.84 14.98 -12.30
N LEU A 136 -10.00 15.35 -13.58
CA LEU A 136 -9.83 16.74 -14.02
C LEU A 136 -10.59 17.80 -13.18
N PRO A 137 -11.84 17.56 -12.71
CA PRO A 137 -12.53 18.50 -11.83
C PRO A 137 -11.82 18.72 -10.48
N LEU A 138 -11.22 17.68 -9.90
CA LEU A 138 -10.43 17.78 -8.66
C LEU A 138 -9.12 18.53 -8.90
N MET A 139 -8.42 18.22 -9.99
CA MET A 139 -7.17 18.90 -10.35
C MET A 139 -7.39 20.40 -10.55
N LYS A 140 -8.45 20.78 -11.28
CA LYS A 140 -8.81 22.18 -11.48
C LYS A 140 -9.19 22.90 -10.18
N PHE A 141 -9.87 22.21 -9.26
CA PHE A 141 -10.18 22.75 -7.94
C PHE A 141 -8.89 23.02 -7.14
N LEU A 142 -7.98 22.04 -7.09
CA LEU A 142 -6.71 22.15 -6.38
C LEU A 142 -5.82 23.23 -6.99
N GLU A 143 -5.70 23.29 -8.32
CA GLU A 143 -4.91 24.29 -9.02
C GLU A 143 -5.34 25.71 -8.64
N VAL A 144 -6.64 26.02 -8.72
CA VAL A 144 -7.17 27.34 -8.38
C VAL A 144 -6.93 27.69 -6.91
N LYS A 145 -7.14 26.74 -5.99
CA LYS A 145 -7.01 26.99 -4.55
C LYS A 145 -5.56 27.07 -4.09
N LEU A 146 -4.72 26.14 -4.51
CA LEU A 146 -3.29 26.11 -4.14
C LEU A 146 -2.53 27.28 -4.77
N CYS A 147 -2.83 27.67 -6.02
CA CYS A 147 -2.23 28.85 -6.64
C CYS A 147 -2.54 30.14 -5.87
N TYR A 148 -3.81 30.31 -5.45
CA TYR A 148 -4.20 31.44 -4.61
C TYR A 148 -3.44 31.45 -3.28
N MET A 149 -3.35 30.30 -2.61
CA MET A 149 -2.70 30.18 -1.30
C MET A 149 -1.19 30.36 -1.38
N ASN A 150 -0.53 29.83 -2.40
CA ASN A 150 0.90 30.04 -2.62
C ASN A 150 1.24 31.54 -2.79
N THR A 151 0.33 32.29 -3.42
CA THR A 151 0.52 33.74 -3.62
C THR A 151 0.16 34.57 -2.38
N ASN A 152 -0.85 34.12 -1.61
CA ASN A 152 -1.47 34.90 -0.55
C ASN A 152 -1.23 34.35 0.86
N LEU A 153 -0.33 33.38 1.05
CA LEU A 153 0.03 32.84 2.36
C LEU A 153 1.55 32.90 2.53
N VAL A 154 2.02 33.17 3.74
CA VAL A 154 3.45 33.07 4.05
C VAL A 154 3.95 31.66 3.75
N GLN A 155 5.11 31.56 3.08
CA GLN A 155 5.64 30.32 2.52
C GLN A 155 5.80 29.19 3.55
N GLU A 156 6.23 29.48 4.78
CA GLU A 156 6.33 28.49 5.86
C GLU A 156 4.96 27.90 6.25
N ASN A 157 3.95 28.77 6.31
CA ASN A 157 2.57 28.39 6.60
C ASN A 157 1.94 27.65 5.41
N PHE A 158 2.32 27.97 4.16
CA PHE A 158 1.90 27.25 2.96
C PHE A 158 2.51 25.84 2.89
N SER A 159 3.80 25.68 3.20
CA SER A 159 4.44 24.37 3.30
C SER A 159 3.80 23.48 4.37
N SER A 160 3.50 24.07 5.54
CA SER A 160 2.75 23.39 6.60
C SER A 160 1.34 22.99 6.15
N LEU A 161 0.65 23.88 5.44
CA LEU A 161 -0.68 23.61 4.87
C LEU A 161 -0.65 22.46 3.86
N LEU A 162 0.32 22.45 2.94
CA LEU A 162 0.47 21.39 1.94
C LEU A 162 0.67 20.02 2.61
N THR A 163 1.48 19.96 3.67
CA THR A 163 1.72 18.72 4.43
C THR A 163 0.44 18.19 5.08
N LEU A 164 -0.35 19.08 5.68
CA LEU A 164 -1.65 18.72 6.27
C LEU A 164 -2.64 18.24 5.19
N LEU A 165 -2.75 18.98 4.09
CA LEU A 165 -3.63 18.64 2.98
C LEU A 165 -3.28 17.28 2.36
N TRP A 166 -2.00 16.98 2.16
CA TRP A 166 -1.55 15.68 1.67
C TRP A 166 -1.96 14.55 2.61
N THR A 167 -1.70 14.71 3.90
CA THR A 167 -2.04 13.71 4.93
C THR A 167 -3.55 13.44 4.99
N HIS A 168 -4.37 14.50 4.96
CA HIS A 168 -5.82 14.37 4.98
C HIS A 168 -6.34 13.76 3.67
N THR A 169 -5.80 14.18 2.53
CA THR A 169 -6.16 13.62 1.21
C THR A 169 -5.87 12.11 1.14
N LEU A 170 -4.73 11.67 1.64
CA LEU A 170 -4.42 10.24 1.75
C LEU A 170 -5.40 9.50 2.66
N THR A 171 -5.76 10.10 3.80
CA THR A 171 -6.73 9.51 4.75
C THR A 171 -8.09 9.30 4.07
N VAL A 172 -8.58 10.31 3.35
CA VAL A 172 -9.83 10.21 2.58
C VAL A 172 -9.72 9.14 1.48
N LEU A 173 -8.61 9.08 0.74
CA LEU A 173 -8.42 8.06 -0.29
C LEU A 173 -8.40 6.65 0.29
N VAL A 174 -7.77 6.43 1.46
CA VAL A 174 -7.76 5.14 2.16
C VAL A 174 -9.18 4.73 2.57
N GLU A 175 -9.94 5.64 3.19
CA GLU A 175 -11.32 5.38 3.61
C GLU A 175 -12.20 5.00 2.41
N VAL A 176 -12.08 5.78 1.34
CA VAL A 176 -12.83 5.58 0.11
C VAL A 176 -12.44 4.28 -0.61
N ALA A 177 -11.14 3.97 -0.70
CA ALA A 177 -10.64 2.72 -1.28
C ALA A 177 -11.13 1.49 -0.48
N SER A 178 -11.13 1.58 0.85
CA SER A 178 -11.63 0.51 1.72
C SER A 178 -13.13 0.24 1.50
N SER A 179 -13.91 1.29 1.24
CA SER A 179 -15.35 1.21 1.00
C SER A 179 -15.70 0.67 -0.39
N GLN A 180 -14.83 0.85 -1.39
CA GLN A 180 -15.09 0.51 -2.80
C GLN A 180 -14.27 -0.69 -3.32
N ARG A 181 -13.75 -1.54 -2.42
CA ARG A 181 -12.91 -2.72 -2.76
C ARG A 181 -13.51 -3.67 -3.80
N SER A 182 -14.84 -3.69 -3.96
CA SER A 182 -15.53 -4.55 -4.92
C SER A 182 -15.46 -4.05 -6.37
N SER A 183 -15.21 -2.76 -6.59
CA SER A 183 -15.21 -2.16 -7.92
C SER A 183 -13.78 -1.93 -8.41
N SER A 184 -13.36 -2.75 -9.37
CA SER A 184 -12.07 -2.60 -10.06
C SER A 184 -11.97 -1.24 -10.77
N LEU A 185 -13.08 -0.75 -11.33
CA LEU A 185 -13.13 0.55 -12.00
C LEU A 185 -12.94 1.71 -11.03
N ALA A 186 -13.63 1.69 -9.88
CA ALA A 186 -13.45 2.71 -8.85
C ALA A 186 -12.01 2.72 -8.34
N SER A 187 -11.43 1.53 -8.13
CA SER A 187 -10.04 1.38 -7.69
C SER A 187 -9.04 1.88 -8.72
N SER A 188 -9.28 1.63 -10.02
CA SER A 188 -8.47 2.19 -11.12
C SER A 188 -8.54 3.71 -11.17
N ARG A 189 -9.72 4.29 -10.96
CA ARG A 189 -9.90 5.75 -10.86
C ARG A 189 -9.18 6.34 -9.65
N LEU A 190 -9.25 5.69 -8.49
CA LEU A 190 -8.54 6.12 -7.29
C LEU A 190 -7.02 6.00 -7.47
N LYS A 191 -6.53 4.97 -8.17
CA LYS A 191 -5.13 4.82 -8.52
C LYS A 191 -4.65 5.96 -9.41
N ALA A 192 -5.36 6.23 -10.50
CA ALA A 192 -5.05 7.37 -11.38
C ALA A 192 -5.11 8.68 -10.59
N ALA A 193 -6.08 8.80 -9.66
CA ALA A 193 -6.20 9.97 -8.82
C ALA A 193 -4.98 10.18 -7.91
N LEU A 194 -4.54 9.11 -7.24
CA LEU A 194 -3.37 9.14 -6.36
C LEU A 194 -2.10 9.58 -7.11
N GLN A 195 -1.87 9.06 -8.32
CA GLN A 195 -0.71 9.41 -9.15
C GLN A 195 -0.73 10.88 -9.60
N ASN A 196 -1.89 11.39 -10.02
CA ASN A 196 -2.02 12.80 -10.41
C ASN A 196 -1.89 13.74 -9.21
N LEU A 197 -2.39 13.34 -8.04
CA LEU A 197 -2.24 14.10 -6.80
C LEU A 197 -0.77 14.14 -6.36
N GLU A 198 -0.02 13.04 -6.46
CA GLU A 198 1.42 13.01 -6.20
C GLU A 198 2.15 14.08 -7.03
N ILE A 199 1.88 14.13 -8.34
CA ILE A 199 2.46 15.13 -9.24
C ILE A 199 2.03 16.56 -8.83
N CYS A 200 0.75 16.74 -8.49
CA CYS A 200 0.19 18.04 -8.09
C CYS A 200 0.83 18.58 -6.81
N PHE A 201 1.01 17.74 -5.78
CA PHE A 201 1.60 18.15 -4.50
C PHE A 201 3.12 18.26 -4.56
N HIS A 202 3.78 17.56 -5.49
CA HIS A 202 5.20 17.77 -5.77
C HIS A 202 5.47 19.10 -6.50
N ALA A 203 4.60 19.48 -7.44
CA ALA A 203 4.63 20.75 -8.17
C ALA A 203 6.01 21.10 -8.75
N GLU A 204 6.65 20.15 -9.45
CA GLU A 204 7.99 20.32 -10.05
C GLU A 204 9.08 20.78 -9.06
N GLY A 205 8.95 20.39 -7.79
CA GLY A 205 9.88 20.76 -6.72
C GLY A 205 9.53 22.06 -5.99
N CYS A 206 8.44 22.75 -6.37
CA CYS A 206 7.91 23.90 -5.65
C CYS A 206 7.01 23.52 -4.45
N GLY A 207 6.62 22.25 -4.35
CA GLY A 207 5.72 21.73 -3.32
C GLY A 207 6.43 20.87 -2.27
N LEU A 208 5.87 19.70 -2.00
CA LEU A 208 6.42 18.74 -1.05
C LEU A 208 7.58 17.94 -1.67
N SER A 209 8.58 17.62 -0.85
CA SER A 209 9.68 16.74 -1.27
C SER A 209 9.20 15.31 -1.50
N PRO A 210 9.89 14.51 -2.33
CA PRO A 210 9.54 13.11 -2.54
C PRO A 210 9.51 12.30 -1.23
N GLU A 211 10.39 12.62 -0.27
CA GLU A 211 10.43 11.98 1.05
C GLU A 211 9.18 12.27 1.89
N ALA A 212 8.66 13.50 1.82
CA ALA A 212 7.44 13.89 2.52
C ALA A 212 6.17 13.32 1.84
N LEU A 213 6.21 13.07 0.53
CA LEU A 213 5.10 12.49 -0.23
C LEU A 213 4.98 10.97 -0.02
N HIS A 214 6.11 10.26 -0.15
CA HIS A 214 6.21 8.80 -0.10
C HIS A 214 6.19 8.24 1.33
N THR A 215 5.20 8.67 2.11
CA THR A 215 4.96 8.14 3.46
C THR A 215 4.58 6.66 3.42
N ALA A 216 4.72 5.96 4.55
CA ALA A 216 4.28 4.57 4.67
C ALA A 216 2.79 4.39 4.29
N THR A 217 1.95 5.39 4.61
CA THR A 217 0.53 5.40 4.23
C THR A 217 0.33 5.49 2.73
N PHE A 218 1.09 6.34 2.03
CA PHE A 218 1.06 6.43 0.57
C PHE A 218 1.45 5.11 -0.09
N GLN A 219 2.57 4.51 0.35
CA GLN A 219 3.06 3.25 -0.22
C GLN A 219 2.08 2.10 0.02
N ALA A 220 1.49 2.02 1.22
CA ALA A 220 0.46 1.04 1.54
C ALA A 220 -0.79 1.22 0.66
N LEU A 221 -1.28 2.46 0.53
CA LEU A 221 -2.43 2.77 -0.32
C LEU A 221 -2.16 2.45 -1.79
N GLN A 222 -0.97 2.80 -2.30
CA GLN A 222 -0.57 2.51 -3.68
C GLN A 222 -0.58 1.00 -3.95
N ARG A 223 0.01 0.20 -3.06
CA ARG A 223 0.00 -1.28 -3.16
C ARG A 223 -1.42 -1.84 -3.12
N ASP A 224 -2.26 -1.34 -2.23
CA ASP A 224 -3.65 -1.77 -2.10
C ASP A 224 -4.46 -1.44 -3.36
N LEU A 225 -4.33 -0.22 -3.89
CA LEU A 225 -4.99 0.20 -5.13
C LEU A 225 -4.46 -0.58 -6.34
N ASP A 226 -3.17 -0.90 -6.39
CA ASP A 226 -2.56 -1.74 -7.44
C ASP A 226 -3.10 -3.18 -7.45
N LEU A 227 -3.50 -3.70 -6.30
CA LEU A 227 -4.18 -4.99 -6.21
C LEU A 227 -5.66 -4.86 -6.55
N GLN A 228 -6.36 -3.86 -6.01
CA GLN A 228 -7.78 -3.68 -6.24
C GLN A 228 -8.13 -3.32 -7.69
N ALA A 229 -7.28 -2.54 -8.37
CA ALA A 229 -7.44 -2.15 -9.77
C ALA A 229 -7.05 -3.25 -10.76
N ALA A 230 -6.27 -4.26 -10.34
CA ALA A 230 -5.82 -5.33 -11.21
C ALA A 230 -6.97 -6.22 -11.66
N SER A 231 -6.91 -6.77 -12.87
CA SER A 231 -7.88 -7.76 -13.34
C SER A 231 -7.80 -9.06 -12.53
N SER A 232 -8.83 -9.91 -12.59
CA SER A 232 -8.81 -11.17 -11.83
C SER A 232 -7.68 -12.09 -12.28
N ARG A 233 -7.32 -12.04 -13.57
CA ARG A 233 -6.18 -12.77 -14.15
C ARG A 233 -4.84 -12.27 -13.60
N GLU A 234 -4.65 -10.95 -13.58
CA GLU A 234 -3.44 -10.33 -13.00
C GLU A 234 -3.32 -10.62 -11.50
N LEU A 235 -4.43 -10.64 -10.77
CA LEU A 235 -4.43 -11.04 -9.36
C LEU A 235 -3.98 -12.50 -9.19
N ILE A 236 -4.50 -13.42 -10.01
CA ILE A 236 -4.05 -14.82 -10.00
C ILE A 236 -2.56 -14.93 -10.33
N GLN A 237 -2.07 -14.18 -11.33
CA GLN A 237 -0.64 -14.12 -11.66
C GLN A 237 0.20 -13.64 -10.47
N LYS A 238 -0.20 -12.55 -9.80
CA LYS A 238 0.47 -12.04 -8.59
C LYS A 238 0.48 -13.05 -7.45
N TYR A 239 -0.60 -13.83 -7.29
CA TYR A 239 -0.66 -14.91 -6.30
C TYR A 239 0.39 -15.99 -6.56
N PHE A 240 0.54 -16.43 -7.83
CA PHE A 240 1.56 -17.43 -8.16
C PHE A 240 2.98 -16.89 -8.00
N CYS A 241 3.26 -15.63 -8.38
CA CYS A 241 4.55 -15.00 -8.07
C CYS A 241 4.88 -15.08 -6.57
N SER A 242 3.91 -14.75 -5.71
CA SER A 242 4.07 -14.79 -4.25
C SER A 242 4.37 -16.21 -3.76
N ARG A 243 3.66 -17.23 -4.28
CA ARG A 243 3.88 -18.64 -3.92
C ARG A 243 5.24 -19.17 -4.40
N ILE A 244 5.69 -18.76 -5.59
CA ILE A 244 7.01 -19.11 -6.12
C ILE A 244 8.12 -18.51 -5.23
N GLN A 245 7.98 -17.25 -4.81
CA GLN A 245 8.93 -16.61 -3.90
C GLN A 245 8.97 -17.33 -2.54
N GLN A 246 7.80 -17.64 -1.99
CA GLN A 246 7.69 -18.41 -0.74
C GLN A 246 8.34 -19.80 -0.88
N GLN A 247 8.17 -20.48 -2.02
CA GLN A 247 8.81 -21.77 -2.28
C GLN A 247 10.34 -21.65 -2.29
N ALA A 248 10.90 -20.60 -2.88
CA ALA A 248 12.34 -20.37 -2.91
C ALA A 248 12.94 -20.10 -1.52
N GLU A 249 12.17 -19.51 -0.62
CA GLU A 249 12.56 -19.27 0.78
C GLU A 249 12.32 -20.48 1.70
N THR A 250 11.51 -21.45 1.26
CA THR A 250 11.16 -22.62 2.06
C THR A 250 12.27 -23.67 2.04
N THR A 251 12.86 -23.92 3.22
CA THR A 251 13.88 -24.96 3.42
C THR A 251 13.40 -26.12 4.30
N SER A 252 12.20 -26.02 4.87
CA SER A 252 11.60 -27.03 5.73
C SER A 252 10.95 -28.14 4.91
N GLU A 253 11.37 -29.39 5.13
CA GLU A 253 10.79 -30.60 4.51
C GLU A 253 9.82 -31.33 5.45
N GLN A 254 9.14 -30.62 6.36
CA GLN A 254 8.21 -31.22 7.33
C GLN A 254 7.04 -31.97 6.68
N LEU A 255 6.63 -31.56 5.48
CA LEU A 255 5.56 -32.18 4.71
C LEU A 255 6.10 -33.16 3.65
N GLY A 256 7.41 -33.41 3.64
CA GLY A 256 8.09 -34.12 2.58
C GLY A 256 8.59 -33.21 1.47
N ALA A 257 9.19 -33.82 0.45
CA ALA A 257 9.71 -33.12 -0.73
C ALA A 257 9.58 -33.98 -1.98
N VAL A 258 9.32 -33.30 -3.11
CA VAL A 258 9.22 -33.90 -4.44
C VAL A 258 10.46 -33.56 -5.24
N THR A 259 10.98 -34.55 -5.95
CA THR A 259 12.20 -34.45 -6.74
C THR A 259 11.86 -34.58 -8.21
N ILE A 260 12.21 -33.56 -8.99
CA ILE A 260 11.91 -33.48 -10.42
C ILE A 260 13.14 -33.08 -11.24
N LYS A 261 13.12 -33.41 -12.52
CA LYS A 261 13.95 -32.80 -13.55
C LYS A 261 13.04 -32.13 -14.57
N ALA A 262 13.36 -30.92 -14.99
CA ALA A 262 12.59 -30.22 -16.00
C ALA A 262 13.53 -29.64 -17.05
N SER A 263 13.17 -29.78 -18.32
CA SER A 263 13.87 -29.16 -19.44
C SER A 263 12.89 -28.68 -20.50
N TYR A 264 13.23 -27.58 -21.16
CA TYR A 264 12.43 -27.03 -22.23
C TYR A 264 13.16 -27.17 -23.56
N ARG A 265 12.49 -27.77 -24.54
CA ARG A 265 12.99 -27.91 -25.90
C ARG A 265 12.38 -26.85 -26.78
N ALA A 266 13.12 -25.77 -27.02
CA ALA A 266 12.65 -24.63 -27.81
C ALA A 266 12.32 -24.99 -29.27
N SER A 267 13.04 -25.95 -29.88
CA SER A 267 12.79 -26.41 -31.25
C SER A 267 11.43 -27.10 -31.43
N GLU A 268 10.93 -27.75 -30.38
CA GLU A 268 9.65 -28.48 -30.38
C GLU A 268 8.54 -27.73 -29.61
N GLN A 269 8.85 -26.57 -29.01
CA GLN A 269 7.98 -25.85 -28.07
C GLN A 269 7.40 -26.79 -27.00
N LYS A 270 8.31 -27.52 -26.34
CA LYS A 270 7.94 -28.66 -25.50
C LYS A 270 8.63 -28.61 -24.15
N LEU A 271 7.85 -28.60 -23.08
CA LEU A 271 8.33 -28.76 -21.71
C LEU A 271 8.32 -30.25 -21.34
N ARG A 272 9.50 -30.80 -21.08
CA ARG A 272 9.66 -32.16 -20.55
C ARG A 272 9.87 -32.08 -19.05
N VAL A 273 9.04 -32.82 -18.31
CA VAL A 273 9.11 -32.94 -16.85
C VAL A 273 9.27 -34.40 -16.51
N GLU A 274 10.34 -34.74 -15.82
CA GLU A 274 10.59 -36.07 -15.29
C GLU A 274 10.41 -36.02 -13.77
N LEU A 275 9.37 -36.68 -13.28
CA LEU A 275 9.10 -36.81 -11.86
C LEU A 275 9.82 -38.05 -11.35
N LEU A 276 10.84 -37.86 -10.51
CA LEU A 276 11.69 -38.94 -10.05
C LEU A 276 11.09 -39.61 -8.81
N SER A 277 10.91 -38.84 -7.74
CA SER A 277 10.45 -39.38 -6.46
C SER A 277 9.80 -38.34 -5.58
N ALA A 278 8.95 -38.79 -4.66
CA ALA A 278 8.60 -38.03 -3.46
C ALA A 278 9.17 -38.73 -2.23
N SER A 279 9.43 -37.98 -1.17
CA SER A 279 10.08 -38.51 0.02
C SER A 279 9.57 -37.86 1.28
N SER A 280 9.48 -38.66 2.35
CA SER A 280 9.04 -38.23 3.68
C SER A 280 7.63 -37.65 3.67
N LEU A 281 6.74 -38.27 2.89
CA LEU A 281 5.33 -37.91 2.85
C LEU A 281 4.65 -38.20 4.18
N LEU A 282 3.60 -37.45 4.50
CA LEU A 282 2.85 -37.65 5.74
C LEU A 282 1.96 -38.89 5.59
N PRO A 283 1.96 -39.82 6.57
CA PRO A 283 1.01 -40.93 6.58
C PRO A 283 -0.38 -40.40 6.91
N LEU A 284 -1.25 -40.30 5.91
CA LEU A 284 -2.61 -39.79 6.08
C LEU A 284 -3.63 -40.91 6.35
N ASP A 285 -3.38 -42.14 5.91
CA ASP A 285 -4.28 -43.26 6.20
C ASP A 285 -4.25 -43.69 7.67
N SER A 286 -5.41 -44.21 8.11
CA SER A 286 -5.60 -44.87 9.41
C SER A 286 -4.61 -46.02 9.68
N ASN A 287 -3.96 -46.53 8.63
CA ASN A 287 -3.04 -47.65 8.67
C ASN A 287 -1.57 -47.24 8.79
N GLY A 288 -1.27 -45.93 8.87
CA GLY A 288 0.10 -45.41 8.93
C GLY A 288 0.83 -45.40 7.58
N SER A 289 0.08 -45.42 6.48
CA SER A 289 0.58 -45.36 5.10
C SER A 289 -0.16 -44.27 4.32
N SER A 290 0.23 -44.04 3.07
CA SER A 290 -0.56 -43.27 2.10
C SER A 290 -0.47 -43.99 0.75
N ASP A 291 -1.45 -43.76 -0.12
CA ASP A 291 -1.49 -44.17 -1.52
C ASP A 291 -1.20 -42.95 -2.45
N PRO A 292 0.01 -42.33 -2.41
CA PRO A 292 0.25 -41.04 -3.03
C PRO A 292 0.28 -41.08 -4.56
N PHE A 293 -0.19 -39.99 -5.16
CA PHE A 293 0.01 -39.65 -6.56
C PHE A 293 0.24 -38.14 -6.73
N VAL A 294 0.91 -37.75 -7.82
CA VAL A 294 1.21 -36.34 -8.10
C VAL A 294 0.40 -35.88 -9.31
N GLN A 295 -0.35 -34.80 -9.12
CA GLN A 295 -0.99 -34.06 -10.19
C GLN A 295 -0.11 -32.87 -10.62
N LEU A 296 0.30 -32.87 -11.88
CA LEU A 296 1.09 -31.83 -12.54
C LEU A 296 0.16 -30.90 -13.32
N THR A 297 0.15 -29.61 -12.97
CA THR A 297 -0.66 -28.59 -13.67
C THR A 297 0.20 -27.37 -13.99
N LEU A 298 0.08 -26.83 -15.20
CA LEU A 298 0.68 -25.54 -15.55
C LEU A 298 -0.26 -24.42 -15.14
N GLU A 299 0.26 -23.46 -14.40
CA GLU A 299 -0.49 -22.35 -13.82
C GLU A 299 0.15 -21.02 -14.20
N PRO A 300 -0.66 -19.95 -14.37
CA PRO A 300 -2.12 -19.87 -14.28
C PRO A 300 -2.87 -20.54 -15.44
N ARG A 301 -3.99 -21.22 -15.15
CA ARG A 301 -4.81 -21.91 -16.17
C ARG A 301 -5.30 -21.04 -17.33
N HIS A 302 -5.52 -19.74 -17.16
CA HIS A 302 -5.98 -18.89 -18.27
C HIS A 302 -4.90 -18.61 -19.32
N GLU A 303 -3.62 -18.77 -18.96
CA GLU A 303 -2.48 -18.66 -19.90
C GLU A 303 -2.17 -20.03 -20.54
N PHE A 304 -2.63 -21.11 -19.91
CA PHE A 304 -2.45 -22.49 -20.36
C PHE A 304 -3.78 -23.26 -20.51
N PRO A 305 -4.81 -22.71 -21.18
CA PRO A 305 -6.18 -23.24 -21.11
C PRO A 305 -6.36 -24.61 -21.80
N GLU A 306 -5.51 -24.93 -22.77
CA GLU A 306 -5.58 -26.17 -23.55
C GLU A 306 -4.85 -27.35 -22.87
N LEU A 307 -4.10 -27.08 -21.81
CA LEU A 307 -3.27 -28.07 -21.14
C LEU A 307 -4.03 -28.69 -19.97
N ALA A 308 -4.49 -29.92 -20.19
CA ALA A 308 -5.11 -30.73 -19.15
C ALA A 308 -4.07 -31.09 -18.06
N PRO A 309 -4.49 -31.16 -16.78
CA PRO A 309 -3.65 -31.73 -15.72
C PRO A 309 -3.18 -33.14 -16.08
N ARG A 310 -1.95 -33.47 -15.71
CA ARG A 310 -1.39 -34.82 -15.82
C ARG A 310 -1.25 -35.42 -14.44
N GLU A 311 -1.45 -36.72 -14.31
CA GLU A 311 -1.38 -37.43 -13.04
C GLU A 311 -0.46 -38.65 -13.19
N THR A 312 0.27 -38.95 -12.13
CA THR A 312 1.10 -40.15 -12.05
C THR A 312 0.26 -41.39 -11.79
N GLN A 313 0.90 -42.55 -11.86
CA GLN A 313 0.36 -43.75 -11.26
C GLN A 313 0.25 -43.59 -9.74
N LYS A 314 -0.71 -44.31 -9.16
CA LYS A 314 -0.98 -44.33 -7.72
C LYS A 314 -0.12 -45.42 -7.08
N HIS A 315 0.74 -45.05 -6.14
CA HIS A 315 1.61 -45.99 -5.44
C HIS A 315 0.96 -46.39 -4.13
N LYS A 316 0.72 -47.69 -3.91
CA LYS A 316 0.01 -48.14 -2.72
C LYS A 316 0.92 -48.29 -1.52
N LYS A 317 0.52 -47.73 -0.38
CA LYS A 317 1.19 -47.83 0.93
C LYS A 317 2.67 -47.45 0.92
N GLU A 318 3.01 -46.36 0.25
CA GLU A 318 4.41 -45.96 0.03
C GLU A 318 4.60 -44.48 0.39
N LEU A 319 5.43 -44.19 1.40
CA LEU A 319 5.73 -42.81 1.85
C LEU A 319 6.96 -42.22 1.13
N HIS A 320 7.65 -43.04 0.33
CA HIS A 320 8.79 -42.66 -0.49
C HIS A 320 8.63 -43.16 -1.94
N PRO A 321 7.54 -42.77 -2.65
CA PRO A 321 7.28 -43.31 -3.97
C PRO A 321 8.35 -42.90 -4.97
N LEU A 322 8.90 -43.89 -5.67
CA LEU A 322 9.70 -43.71 -6.89
C LEU A 322 8.73 -43.75 -8.07
N PHE A 323 8.49 -42.59 -8.69
CA PHE A 323 7.60 -42.49 -9.84
C PHE A 323 8.35 -42.83 -11.13
N ASP A 324 9.52 -42.19 -11.34
CA ASP A 324 10.31 -42.27 -12.58
C ASP A 324 9.45 -42.09 -13.86
N GLU A 325 8.49 -41.17 -13.79
CA GLU A 325 7.54 -40.88 -14.87
C GLU A 325 7.92 -39.62 -15.64
N THR A 326 7.84 -39.67 -16.98
CA THR A 326 8.08 -38.50 -17.84
C THR A 326 6.77 -37.96 -18.41
N PHE A 327 6.56 -36.67 -18.24
CA PHE A 327 5.44 -35.90 -18.79
C PHE A 327 5.95 -34.88 -19.81
N GLU A 328 5.14 -34.66 -20.84
CA GLU A 328 5.46 -33.74 -21.92
C GLU A 328 4.29 -32.80 -22.16
N PHE A 329 4.58 -31.50 -22.15
CA PHE A 329 3.60 -30.44 -22.40
C PHE A 329 4.02 -29.66 -23.64
N LEU A 330 3.11 -29.48 -24.59
CA LEU A 330 3.31 -28.62 -25.77
C LEU A 330 2.91 -27.20 -25.38
N VAL A 331 3.90 -26.33 -25.16
CA VAL A 331 3.67 -24.99 -24.58
C VAL A 331 4.59 -23.97 -25.24
N PRO A 332 4.12 -22.76 -25.60
CA PRO A 332 4.98 -21.71 -26.13
C PRO A 332 6.01 -21.21 -25.10
N ALA A 333 7.14 -20.68 -25.57
CA ALA A 333 8.21 -20.22 -24.68
C ALA A 333 7.85 -18.90 -23.99
N GLU A 334 7.08 -18.04 -24.66
CA GLU A 334 6.81 -16.66 -24.23
C GLU A 334 6.05 -16.59 -22.88
N PRO A 335 4.99 -17.39 -22.63
CA PRO A 335 4.34 -17.44 -21.32
C PRO A 335 5.25 -18.06 -20.24
N CYS A 336 6.08 -19.05 -20.60
CA CYS A 336 6.99 -19.72 -19.66
C CYS A 336 8.13 -18.84 -19.15
N GLN A 337 8.49 -17.79 -19.89
CA GLN A 337 9.50 -16.82 -19.46
C GLN A 337 8.96 -15.82 -18.42
N LYS A 338 7.66 -15.81 -18.14
CA LYS A 338 7.07 -14.88 -17.17
C LYS A 338 7.31 -15.35 -15.74
N ASP A 339 7.56 -14.40 -14.85
CA ASP A 339 7.84 -14.66 -13.42
C ASP A 339 6.66 -15.31 -12.67
N TRP A 340 5.43 -15.13 -13.16
CA TRP A 340 4.24 -15.74 -12.59
C TRP A 340 3.99 -17.18 -13.06
N ALA A 341 4.67 -17.64 -14.10
CA ALA A 341 4.39 -18.92 -14.73
C ALA A 341 5.08 -20.05 -13.95
N CYS A 342 4.31 -21.05 -13.52
CA CYS A 342 4.83 -22.17 -12.77
C CYS A 342 4.20 -23.51 -13.15
N LEU A 343 4.98 -24.57 -12.96
CA LEU A 343 4.46 -25.92 -12.84
C LEU A 343 4.10 -26.17 -11.37
N LEU A 344 2.82 -26.39 -11.13
CA LEU A 344 2.26 -26.78 -9.83
C LEU A 344 2.23 -28.30 -9.72
N LEU A 345 2.95 -28.83 -8.74
CA LEU A 345 2.90 -30.22 -8.31
C LEU A 345 1.98 -30.29 -7.09
N THR A 346 0.85 -30.98 -7.23
CA THR A 346 -0.08 -31.25 -6.12
C THR A 346 0.05 -32.72 -5.75
N VAL A 347 0.55 -33.01 -4.55
CA VAL A 347 0.63 -34.38 -4.02
C VAL A 347 -0.67 -34.68 -3.28
N LEU A 348 -1.34 -35.73 -3.72
CA LEU A 348 -2.64 -36.16 -3.22
C LEU A 348 -2.54 -37.62 -2.76
N ASP A 349 -3.24 -37.93 -1.68
CA ASP A 349 -3.43 -39.29 -1.21
C ASP A 349 -4.72 -39.86 -1.79
N HIS A 350 -4.66 -41.05 -2.42
CA HIS A 350 -5.83 -41.62 -3.06
C HIS A 350 -6.69 -42.45 -2.10
N ASP A 351 -7.88 -41.91 -1.80
CA ASP A 351 -8.86 -42.60 -0.98
C ASP A 351 -9.84 -43.45 -1.79
N THR A 352 -9.96 -44.72 -1.42
CA THR A 352 -10.98 -45.63 -2.00
C THR A 352 -12.41 -45.32 -1.57
N LEU A 353 -12.58 -44.63 -0.43
CA LEU A 353 -13.87 -44.28 0.17
C LEU A 353 -13.89 -42.79 0.57
N GLY A 354 -13.77 -41.89 -0.40
CA GLY A 354 -13.73 -40.46 -0.09
C GLY A 354 -13.37 -39.58 -1.28
N ALA A 355 -13.00 -38.34 -0.97
CA ALA A 355 -12.29 -37.47 -1.89
C ALA A 355 -10.82 -37.51 -1.53
N ASP A 356 -9.94 -37.48 -2.54
CA ASP A 356 -8.49 -37.53 -2.33
C ASP A 356 -8.00 -36.39 -1.42
N ASP A 357 -7.12 -36.73 -0.46
CA ASP A 357 -6.61 -35.82 0.55
C ASP A 357 -5.33 -35.10 0.10
N LEU A 358 -5.15 -33.85 0.53
CA LEU A 358 -4.01 -33.04 0.12
C LEU A 358 -2.82 -33.25 1.05
N GLU A 359 -1.77 -33.90 0.54
CA GLU A 359 -0.50 -34.05 1.24
C GLU A 359 0.37 -32.79 1.16
N GLY A 360 0.39 -32.11 0.01
CA GLY A 360 1.13 -30.86 -0.15
C GLY A 360 1.21 -30.30 -1.57
N GLU A 361 1.69 -29.06 -1.70
CA GLU A 361 1.91 -28.38 -2.99
C GLU A 361 3.38 -27.94 -3.14
N ALA A 362 3.94 -28.12 -4.34
CA ALA A 362 5.24 -27.57 -4.73
C ALA A 362 5.13 -26.77 -6.03
N PHE A 363 5.89 -25.68 -6.13
CA PHE A 363 5.85 -24.75 -7.26
C PHE A 363 7.22 -24.67 -7.94
N LEU A 364 7.31 -25.04 -9.21
CA LEU A 364 8.52 -24.84 -10.01
C LEU A 364 8.31 -23.62 -10.94
N PRO A 365 9.09 -22.54 -10.79
CA PRO A 365 9.04 -21.42 -11.73
C PRO A 365 9.51 -21.86 -13.12
N LEU A 366 8.68 -21.64 -14.14
CA LEU A 366 9.01 -22.03 -15.51
C LEU A 366 10.21 -21.24 -16.04
N CYS A 367 10.35 -19.96 -15.68
CA CYS A 367 11.47 -19.12 -16.11
C CYS A 367 12.85 -19.65 -15.65
N SER A 368 12.91 -20.53 -14.65
CA SER A 368 14.13 -21.18 -14.17
C SER A 368 14.49 -22.45 -14.95
N VAL A 369 13.60 -22.94 -15.82
CA VAL A 369 13.78 -24.20 -16.53
C VAL A 369 14.83 -24.03 -17.65
N PRO A 370 15.87 -24.89 -17.68
CA PRO A 370 16.90 -24.81 -18.71
C PRO A 370 16.33 -25.10 -20.10
N GLY A 371 16.82 -24.37 -21.10
CA GLY A 371 16.42 -24.49 -22.51
C GLY A 371 15.39 -23.45 -22.98
N LEU A 372 14.83 -22.62 -22.10
CA LEU A 372 13.90 -21.53 -22.46
C LEU A 372 14.55 -20.31 -23.11
N THR A 373 15.82 -20.02 -22.79
CA THR A 373 16.54 -18.83 -23.27
C THR A 373 17.40 -19.06 -24.51
N GLY A 374 17.40 -20.28 -25.06
CA GLY A 374 17.98 -20.63 -26.36
C GLY A 374 19.49 -20.42 -26.47
N CYS A 375 20.26 -21.51 -26.32
CA CYS A 375 21.48 -21.74 -27.11
C CYS A 375 22.10 -23.13 -26.94
N GLU A 376 21.66 -23.96 -25.98
CA GLU A 376 22.18 -25.33 -25.81
C GLU A 376 21.02 -26.29 -25.54
N GLU A 377 21.00 -27.45 -26.21
CA GLU A 377 20.16 -28.55 -25.74
C GLU A 377 20.68 -28.95 -24.35
N PRO A 378 19.85 -28.93 -23.29
CA PRO A 378 20.32 -29.26 -21.96
C PRO A 378 20.81 -30.72 -21.96
N GLY A 379 22.12 -30.92 -21.80
CA GLY A 379 22.73 -32.26 -21.79
C GLY A 379 22.14 -33.14 -20.69
N GLU A 380 22.04 -32.61 -19.47
CA GLU A 380 21.33 -33.25 -18.37
C GLU A 380 20.55 -32.18 -17.58
N ALA A 381 19.24 -32.36 -17.46
CA ALA A 381 18.39 -31.45 -16.70
C ALA A 381 18.75 -31.54 -15.20
N PRO A 382 18.93 -30.40 -14.50
CA PRO A 382 19.25 -30.41 -13.09
C PRO A 382 18.12 -31.05 -12.31
N GLN A 383 18.50 -31.85 -11.33
CA GLN A 383 17.55 -32.43 -10.38
C GLN A 383 17.21 -31.39 -9.31
N THR A 384 15.96 -30.98 -9.29
CA THR A 384 15.43 -30.00 -8.35
C THR A 384 14.60 -30.71 -7.30
N ARG A 385 14.96 -30.52 -6.04
CA ARG A 385 14.21 -30.99 -4.87
C ARG A 385 13.36 -29.83 -4.35
N LEU A 386 12.03 -30.02 -4.34
CA LEU A 386 11.05 -29.02 -3.95
C LEU A 386 10.35 -29.48 -2.67
N PRO A 387 10.59 -28.81 -1.53
CA PRO A 387 9.85 -29.06 -0.30
C PRO A 387 8.35 -28.81 -0.49
N LEU A 388 7.51 -29.67 0.09
CA LEU A 388 6.06 -29.51 0.03
C LEU A 388 5.61 -28.41 0.99
N THR A 389 4.67 -27.58 0.50
CA THR A 389 4.10 -26.47 1.25
C THR A 389 2.58 -26.61 1.31
N TYR A 390 1.98 -26.19 2.43
CA TYR A 390 0.54 -25.99 2.48
C TYR A 390 0.16 -24.58 2.05
N PRO A 391 -1.01 -24.42 1.42
CA PRO A 391 -1.59 -23.09 1.22
C PRO A 391 -1.77 -22.41 2.58
N ALA A 392 -1.31 -21.16 2.69
CA ALA A 392 -1.32 -20.43 3.94
C ALA A 392 -2.75 -20.35 4.54
N PRO A 393 -2.94 -20.67 5.84
CA PRO A 393 -4.25 -20.64 6.49
C PRO A 393 -4.78 -19.20 6.67
N ASN A 394 -3.89 -18.21 6.69
CA ASN A 394 -4.25 -16.80 6.78
C ASN A 394 -4.57 -16.27 5.39
N GLY A 395 -5.84 -15.90 5.17
CA GLY A 395 -6.37 -15.52 3.87
C GLY A 395 -5.53 -14.44 3.18
N ASP A 396 -4.76 -14.86 2.19
CA ASP A 396 -3.97 -14.00 1.30
C ASP A 396 -4.83 -12.81 0.83
N PRO A 397 -4.33 -11.55 0.91
CA PRO A 397 -5.08 -10.38 0.47
C PRO A 397 -5.59 -10.52 -0.98
N ILE A 398 -4.86 -11.23 -1.84
CA ILE A 398 -5.27 -11.52 -3.21
C ILE A 398 -6.50 -12.43 -3.23
N LEU A 399 -6.52 -13.50 -2.42
CA LEU A 399 -7.67 -14.40 -2.32
C LEU A 399 -8.90 -13.68 -1.75
N GLN A 400 -8.71 -12.76 -0.79
CA GLN A 400 -9.81 -11.92 -0.27
C GLN A 400 -10.38 -11.01 -1.35
N LEU A 401 -9.54 -10.36 -2.15
CA LEU A 401 -9.97 -9.50 -3.26
C LEU A 401 -10.69 -10.28 -4.36
N LEU A 402 -10.19 -11.47 -4.71
CA LEU A 402 -10.85 -12.36 -5.68
C LEU A 402 -12.21 -12.85 -5.17
N ASP A 403 -12.35 -13.11 -3.87
CA ASP A 403 -13.61 -13.57 -3.26
C ASP A 403 -14.73 -12.50 -3.33
N ILE A 404 -14.36 -11.22 -3.20
CA ILE A 404 -15.32 -10.10 -3.31
C ILE A 404 -15.91 -10.00 -4.73
N ARG A 405 -15.20 -10.47 -5.77
CA ARG A 405 -15.60 -10.42 -7.18
C ARG A 405 -16.60 -11.52 -7.53
N LYS A 406 -17.79 -11.49 -6.92
CA LYS A 406 -18.84 -12.52 -7.11
C LYS A 406 -19.34 -12.67 -8.55
N GLY A 407 -19.19 -11.64 -9.39
CA GLY A 407 -19.59 -11.67 -10.80
C GLY A 407 -18.62 -12.40 -11.72
N ASP A 408 -17.40 -12.65 -11.27
CA ASP A 408 -16.34 -13.28 -12.07
C ASP A 408 -16.26 -14.78 -11.76
N ARG A 409 -16.70 -15.62 -12.71
CA ARG A 409 -16.72 -17.07 -12.54
C ARG A 409 -15.32 -17.67 -12.37
N GLU A 410 -14.31 -17.09 -13.03
CA GLU A 410 -12.93 -17.58 -12.97
C GLU A 410 -12.35 -17.32 -11.57
N ALA A 411 -12.52 -16.09 -11.06
CA ALA A 411 -12.08 -15.71 -9.72
C ALA A 411 -12.74 -16.60 -8.64
N GLN A 412 -14.05 -16.82 -8.73
CA GLN A 412 -14.79 -17.63 -7.76
C GLN A 412 -14.39 -19.11 -7.80
N ALA A 413 -14.17 -19.68 -9.00
CA ALA A 413 -13.68 -21.05 -9.14
C ALA A 413 -12.28 -21.20 -8.53
N PHE A 414 -11.38 -20.24 -8.77
CA PHE A 414 -10.04 -20.22 -8.21
C PHE A 414 -10.05 -20.15 -6.68
N VAL A 415 -10.81 -19.21 -6.10
CA VAL A 415 -10.94 -19.06 -4.63
C VAL A 415 -11.53 -20.31 -4.00
N LYS A 416 -12.56 -20.91 -4.61
CA LYS A 416 -13.19 -22.13 -4.10
C LYS A 416 -12.19 -23.29 -4.04
N LEU A 417 -11.41 -23.50 -5.11
CA LEU A 417 -10.38 -24.54 -5.15
C LEU A 417 -9.32 -24.32 -4.06
N ARG A 418 -8.82 -23.10 -3.91
CA ARG A 418 -7.78 -22.78 -2.91
C ARG A 418 -8.29 -22.91 -1.47
N ARG A 419 -9.54 -22.52 -1.20
CA ARG A 419 -10.19 -22.72 0.11
C ARG A 419 -10.38 -24.19 0.44
N GLN A 420 -10.78 -25.01 -0.54
CA GLN A 420 -10.91 -26.46 -0.35
C GLN A 420 -9.57 -27.08 0.05
N ARG A 421 -8.49 -26.74 -0.69
CA ARG A 421 -7.13 -27.21 -0.40
C ARG A 421 -6.63 -26.76 0.98
N ALA A 422 -6.86 -25.50 1.35
CA ALA A 422 -6.51 -25.00 2.69
C ALA A 422 -7.30 -25.70 3.81
N LYS A 423 -8.56 -26.06 3.55
CA LYS A 423 -9.37 -26.83 4.50
C LYS A 423 -8.81 -28.24 4.69
N GLN A 424 -8.45 -28.93 3.61
CA GLN A 424 -7.79 -30.25 3.68
C GLN A 424 -6.47 -30.14 4.47
N ALA A 425 -5.59 -29.21 4.09
CA ALA A 425 -4.32 -28.97 4.78
C ALA A 425 -4.48 -28.71 6.30
N SER A 426 -5.47 -27.93 6.71
CA SER A 426 -5.70 -27.62 8.14
C SER A 426 -6.23 -28.79 8.95
N GLN A 427 -6.94 -29.74 8.32
CA GLN A 427 -7.37 -30.97 8.98
C GLN A 427 -6.15 -31.82 9.34
N HIS A 428 -5.19 -31.97 8.42
CA HIS A 428 -3.99 -32.78 8.65
C HIS A 428 -2.94 -32.10 9.53
N ALA A 429 -2.77 -30.77 9.44
CA ALA A 429 -1.85 -30.02 10.29
C ALA A 429 -2.21 -30.08 11.80
N SER A 430 -3.47 -30.39 12.13
CA SER A 430 -3.95 -30.55 13.52
C SER A 430 -3.67 -31.93 14.13
N HIS A 431 -3.13 -32.87 13.35
CA HIS A 431 -2.69 -34.18 13.80
C HIS A 431 -1.17 -34.35 13.57
N PRO A 432 -0.31 -33.60 14.28
CA PRO A 432 1.08 -33.99 14.36
C PRO A 432 1.13 -35.32 15.14
N ALA A 433 1.72 -36.33 14.50
CA ALA A 433 1.91 -37.66 15.05
C ALA A 433 2.32 -37.61 16.54
N ARG A 434 1.57 -38.34 17.35
CA ARG A 434 1.87 -38.57 18.77
C ARG A 434 2.71 -39.81 18.95
#